data_AF-A0A060Z5Y2-F1
#
_entry.id   AF-A0A060Z5Y2-F1
#
_cell.length_a   1.000
_cell.length_b   1.000
_cell.length_c   1.000
_cell.angle_alpha   90.00
_cell.angle_beta   90.00
_cell.angle_gamma   90.00
#
_symmetry.space_group_name_H-M   'P 1'
#
loop_
_entity.id
_entity.type
_entity.pdbx_description
1 polymer ?
#
loop_
_entity_poly.entity_id
_entity_poly.type
_entity_poly.pdbx_seq_one_letter_code
_entity_poly.pdbx_strand_id
1 'polypeptide(L)'
;YLCVTLIFFLPQSSLTTFAESLQEMINYHTILFDQAQRSIKTQLLTFVKEDLRKFKEAKKQFDKVSEEKEAALNKNAQAPRNKQHEVEEATNILTATRKCFRHIVLDYVLQVQTQDQFTFINP
;
A
#
# COMPACT_ATOMS: atom_id res chain seq x y z
N TYR A 1 -35.94 23.28 36.23
CA TYR A 1 -36.24 24.46 37.08
C TYR A 1 -35.04 24.92 37.89
N LEU A 2 -34.45 24.10 38.78
CA LEU A 2 -33.30 24.51 39.61
C LEU A 2 -32.07 25.02 38.82
N CYS A 3 -31.65 24.32 37.76
CA CYS A 3 -30.58 24.79 36.86
C CYS A 3 -30.91 26.10 36.15
N VAL A 4 -32.17 26.29 35.76
CA VAL A 4 -32.61 27.50 35.06
C VAL A 4 -32.58 28.69 36.02
N THR A 5 -33.01 28.50 37.28
CA THR A 5 -32.93 29.53 38.32
C THR A 5 -31.47 29.87 38.67
N LEU A 6 -30.59 28.87 38.77
CA LEU A 6 -29.16 29.08 39.03
C LEU A 6 -28.44 29.87 37.92
N ILE A 7 -28.83 29.70 36.65
CA ILE A 7 -28.29 30.47 35.52
C ILE A 7 -28.59 31.96 35.65
N PHE A 8 -29.77 32.35 36.16
CA PHE A 8 -30.12 33.76 36.40
C PHE A 8 -29.34 34.42 37.53
N PHE A 9 -28.72 33.64 38.43
CA PHE A 9 -27.87 34.16 39.51
C PHE A 9 -26.39 34.25 39.13
N LEU A 10 -25.98 33.75 37.95
CA LEU A 10 -24.60 33.83 37.48
C LEU A 10 -24.31 35.20 36.85
N PRO A 11 -23.09 35.76 37.05
CA PRO A 11 -22.69 36.98 36.37
C PRO A 11 -22.72 36.80 34.85
N GLN A 12 -23.25 37.79 34.13
CA GLN A 12 -23.30 37.80 32.66
C GLN A 12 -21.93 37.53 32.04
N SER A 13 -20.85 38.10 32.61
CA SER A 13 -19.48 37.89 32.15
C SER A 13 -19.04 36.42 32.21
N SER A 14 -19.41 35.70 33.27
CA SER A 14 -19.09 34.27 33.42
C SER A 14 -19.81 33.41 32.38
N LEU A 15 -21.06 33.74 32.06
CA LEU A 15 -21.83 33.05 31.01
C LEU A 15 -21.24 33.32 29.62
N THR A 16 -20.81 34.55 29.34
CA THR A 16 -20.16 34.92 28.08
C THR A 16 -18.84 34.16 27.89
N THR A 17 -17.95 34.17 28.89
CA THR A 17 -16.68 33.43 28.81
C THR A 17 -16.89 31.93 28.65
N PHE A 18 -17.91 31.36 29.30
CA PHE A 18 -18.27 29.95 29.12
C PHE A 18 -18.76 29.65 27.70
N ALA A 19 -19.63 30.50 27.14
CA ALA A 19 -20.10 30.36 25.77
C ALA A 19 -18.96 30.48 24.74
N GLU A 20 -18.03 31.42 24.95
CA GLU A 20 -16.82 31.57 24.13
C GLU A 20 -15.93 30.32 24.19
N SER A 21 -15.70 29.77 25.39
CA SER A 21 -14.91 28.54 25.57
C SER A 21 -15.56 27.32 24.90
N LEU A 22 -16.89 27.21 24.95
CA LEU A 22 -17.63 26.17 24.22
C LEU A 22 -17.52 26.35 22.71
N GLN A 23 -17.58 27.59 22.21
CA GLN A 23 -17.42 27.86 20.78
C GLN A 23 -16.02 27.50 20.29
N GLU A 24 -14.98 27.80 21.07
CA GLU A 24 -13.61 27.36 20.77
C GLU A 24 -13.50 25.83 20.73
N MET A 25 -14.09 25.13 21.70
CA MET A 25 -14.11 23.66 21.71
C MET A 25 -14.75 23.09 20.43
N ILE A 26 -15.89 23.64 20.00
CA ILE A 26 -16.57 23.23 18.76
C ILE A 26 -15.67 23.46 17.53
N ASN A 27 -14.97 24.61 17.49
CA ASN A 27 -14.06 24.93 16.40
C ASN A 27 -12.87 23.94 16.34
N TYR A 28 -12.26 23.63 17.49
CA TYR A 28 -11.20 22.62 17.57
C TYR A 28 -11.67 21.25 17.11
N HIS A 29 -12.86 20.83 17.54
CA HIS A 29 -13.43 19.54 17.16
C HIS A 29 -13.68 19.46 15.64
N THR A 30 -14.13 20.56 15.05
CA THR A 30 -14.34 20.68 13.60
C THR A 30 -13.03 20.56 12.83
N ILE A 31 -11.97 21.26 13.28
CA ILE A 31 -10.64 21.20 12.65
C ILE A 31 -10.06 19.78 12.75
N LEU A 32 -10.12 19.17 13.93
CA LEU A 32 -9.63 17.81 14.16
C LEU A 32 -10.36 16.79 13.28
N PHE A 33 -11.69 16.90 13.19
CA PHE A 33 -12.48 16.00 12.36
C PHE A 33 -12.10 16.11 10.88
N ASP A 34 -11.98 17.34 10.38
CA ASP A 34 -11.60 17.61 8.99
C ASP A 34 -10.16 17.14 8.68
N GLN A 35 -9.23 17.30 9.62
CA GLN A 35 -7.88 16.75 9.51
C GLN A 35 -7.86 15.22 9.49
N ALA A 36 -8.57 14.57 10.42
CA ALA A 36 -8.67 13.11 10.47
C ALA A 36 -9.28 12.56 9.17
N GLN A 37 -10.37 13.17 8.70
CA GLN A 37 -11.04 12.79 7.46
C GLN A 37 -10.11 12.93 6.26
N ARG A 38 -9.39 14.06 6.13
CA ARG A 38 -8.42 14.27 5.05
C ARG A 38 -7.27 13.27 5.11
N SER A 39 -6.73 13.00 6.30
CA SER A 39 -5.63 12.07 6.49
C SER A 39 -6.03 10.67 6.02
N ILE A 40 -7.14 10.13 6.55
CA ILE A 40 -7.65 8.80 6.19
C ILE A 40 -7.92 8.73 4.69
N LYS A 41 -8.62 9.72 4.12
CA LYS A 41 -8.93 9.75 2.69
C LYS A 41 -7.67 9.74 1.83
N THR A 42 -6.67 10.54 2.20
CA THR A 42 -5.42 10.64 1.44
C THR A 42 -4.65 9.34 1.51
N GLN A 43 -4.49 8.77 2.71
CA GLN A 43 -3.80 7.49 2.90
C GLN A 43 -4.47 6.36 2.12
N LEU A 44 -5.80 6.24 2.17
CA LEU A 44 -6.54 5.23 1.40
C LEU A 44 -6.40 5.42 -0.11
N LEU A 45 -6.46 6.67 -0.59
CA LEU A 45 -6.30 6.95 -2.02
C LEU A 45 -4.89 6.60 -2.50
N THR A 46 -3.86 6.95 -1.74
CA THR A 46 -2.47 6.59 -2.05
C THR A 46 -2.29 5.07 -2.07
N PHE A 47 -2.79 4.38 -1.04
CA PHE A 47 -2.73 2.92 -0.96
C PHE A 47 -3.35 2.25 -2.20
N VAL A 48 -4.58 2.65 -2.57
CA VAL A 48 -5.29 2.03 -3.69
C VAL A 48 -4.65 2.38 -5.04
N LYS A 49 -4.26 3.64 -5.24
CA LYS A 49 -3.80 4.12 -6.56
C LYS A 49 -2.34 3.82 -6.83
N GLU A 50 -1.51 3.87 -5.81
CA GLU A 50 -0.06 3.74 -5.95
C GLU A 50 0.40 2.37 -5.48
N ASP A 51 0.19 2.06 -4.21
CA ASP A 51 0.80 0.87 -3.60
C ASP A 51 0.20 -0.41 -4.20
N LEU A 52 -1.13 -0.54 -4.18
CA LEU A 52 -1.82 -1.70 -4.74
C LEU A 52 -1.57 -1.84 -6.25
N ARG A 53 -1.44 -0.72 -6.97
CA ARG A 53 -1.12 -0.74 -8.39
C ARG A 53 0.30 -1.26 -8.64
N LYS A 54 1.30 -0.75 -7.91
CA LYS A 54 2.70 -1.19 -7.99
C LYS A 54 2.82 -2.68 -7.66
N PHE A 55 2.13 -3.13 -6.60
CA PHE A 55 2.08 -4.54 -6.22
C PHE A 55 1.51 -5.43 -7.33
N LYS A 56 0.38 -5.05 -7.93
CA LYS A 56 -0.22 -5.80 -9.05
C LYS A 56 0.73 -5.89 -10.24
N GLU A 57 1.46 -4.82 -10.56
CA GLU A 57 2.43 -4.84 -11.65
C GLU A 57 3.61 -5.76 -11.33
N ALA A 58 4.16 -5.68 -10.11
CA ALA A 58 5.23 -6.58 -9.66
C ALA A 58 4.79 -8.05 -9.73
N LYS A 59 3.56 -8.35 -9.29
CA LYS A 59 2.97 -9.69 -9.40
C LYS A 59 2.87 -10.14 -10.86
N LYS A 60 2.37 -9.27 -11.76
CA LYS A 60 2.24 -9.58 -13.18
C LYS A 60 3.59 -9.89 -13.82
N GLN A 61 4.64 -9.13 -13.50
CA GLN A 61 5.99 -9.39 -14.00
C GLN A 61 6.53 -10.72 -13.44
N PHE A 62 6.31 -11.00 -12.16
CA PHE A 62 6.67 -12.27 -11.54
C PHE A 62 6.00 -13.46 -12.23
N ASP A 63 4.68 -13.40 -12.43
CA ASP A 63 3.92 -14.47 -13.09
C ASP A 63 4.45 -14.70 -14.52
N LYS A 64 4.62 -13.62 -15.30
CA LYS A 64 5.15 -13.68 -16.67
C LYS A 64 6.52 -14.35 -16.75
N VAL A 65 7.48 -13.92 -15.93
CA VAL A 65 8.85 -14.47 -15.97
C VAL A 65 8.89 -15.90 -15.40
N SER A 66 7.95 -16.26 -14.52
CA SER A 66 7.76 -17.65 -14.07
C SER A 66 7.36 -18.55 -15.23
N GLU A 67 6.35 -18.14 -16.01
CA GLU A 67 5.89 -18.87 -17.20
C GLU A 67 6.99 -18.98 -18.27
N GLU A 68 7.70 -17.88 -18.56
CA GLU A 68 8.82 -17.88 -19.52
C GLU A 68 9.94 -18.84 -19.11
N LYS A 69 10.25 -18.89 -17.81
CA LYS A 69 11.25 -19.81 -17.27
C LYS A 69 10.82 -21.27 -17.41
N GLU A 70 9.55 -21.56 -17.16
CA GLU A 70 8.99 -22.90 -17.34
C GLU A 70 9.03 -23.32 -18.81
N ALA A 71 8.64 -22.43 -19.73
CA ALA A 71 8.75 -22.66 -21.17
C ALA A 71 10.21 -22.91 -21.61
N ALA A 72 11.17 -22.13 -21.09
CA ALA A 72 12.59 -22.31 -21.40
C ALA A 72 13.15 -23.63 -20.85
N LEU A 73 12.70 -24.07 -19.66
CA LEU A 73 13.04 -25.38 -19.10
C LEU A 73 12.53 -26.51 -20.01
N ASN A 74 11.27 -26.43 -20.43
CA ASN A 74 10.67 -27.43 -21.33
C ASN A 74 11.40 -27.48 -22.68
N LYS A 75 11.70 -26.33 -23.28
CA LYS A 75 12.45 -26.24 -24.54
C LYS A 75 13.86 -26.82 -24.39
N ASN A 76 14.56 -26.54 -23.29
CA ASN A 76 15.89 -27.09 -23.03
C ASN A 76 15.87 -28.60 -22.82
N ALA A 77 14.89 -29.12 -22.08
CA ALA A 77 14.74 -30.56 -21.84
C ALA A 77 14.43 -31.35 -23.12
N GLN A 78 13.69 -30.73 -24.06
CA GLN A 78 13.30 -31.33 -25.33
C GLN A 78 14.31 -31.09 -26.47
N ALA A 79 15.41 -30.36 -26.22
CA ALA A 79 16.38 -30.02 -27.26
C ALA A 79 17.03 -31.29 -27.86
N PRO A 80 17.07 -31.42 -29.20
CA PRO A 80 17.61 -32.61 -29.84
C PRO A 80 19.12 -32.70 -29.66
N ARG A 81 19.58 -33.70 -28.89
CA ARG A 81 20.98 -33.84 -28.48
C ARG A 81 21.97 -34.06 -29.62
N ASN A 82 21.49 -34.49 -30.78
CA ASN A 82 22.31 -34.66 -31.99
C ASN A 82 22.63 -33.33 -32.69
N LYS A 83 22.01 -32.22 -32.29
CA LYS A 83 22.24 -30.88 -32.85
C LYS A 83 22.82 -29.97 -31.78
N GLN A 84 24.13 -30.03 -31.61
CA GLN A 84 24.87 -29.32 -30.55
C GLN A 84 24.51 -27.82 -30.47
N HIS A 85 24.39 -27.14 -31.61
CA HIS A 85 24.02 -25.72 -31.67
C HIS A 85 22.63 -25.43 -31.10
N GLU A 86 21.62 -26.28 -31.38
CA GLU A 86 20.27 -26.09 -30.84
C GLU A 86 20.24 -26.34 -29.32
N VAL A 87 21.05 -27.28 -28.82
CA VAL A 87 21.23 -27.52 -27.39
C VAL A 87 21.88 -26.32 -26.69
N GLU A 88 22.92 -25.76 -27.28
CA GLU A 88 23.62 -24.58 -26.77
C GLU A 88 22.67 -23.37 -26.74
N GLU A 89 21.91 -23.12 -27.81
CA GLU A 89 20.92 -22.04 -27.86
C GLU A 89 19.86 -22.19 -26.76
N ALA A 90 19.27 -23.38 -26.62
CA ALA A 90 18.25 -23.63 -25.59
C ALA A 90 18.82 -23.46 -24.17
N THR A 91 20.08 -23.85 -23.96
CA THR A 91 20.78 -23.71 -22.67
C THR A 91 21.10 -22.24 -22.36
N ASN A 92 21.50 -21.47 -23.38
CA ASN A 92 21.76 -20.03 -23.24
C ASN A 92 20.49 -19.27 -22.89
N ILE A 93 19.38 -19.54 -23.59
CA ILE A 93 18.06 -18.97 -23.28
C ILE A 93 17.66 -19.30 -21.85
N LEU A 94 17.72 -20.58 -21.46
CA LEU A 94 17.38 -21.00 -20.09
C LEU A 94 18.22 -20.28 -19.03
N THR A 95 19.52 -20.12 -19.28
CA THR A 95 20.43 -19.43 -18.36
C THR A 95 20.07 -17.95 -18.20
N ALA A 96 19.75 -17.28 -19.31
CA ALA A 96 19.30 -15.89 -19.29
C ALA A 96 17.97 -15.74 -18.52
N THR A 97 16.97 -16.58 -18.83
CA THR A 97 15.66 -16.52 -18.17
C THR A 97 15.75 -16.84 -16.67
N ARG A 98 16.61 -17.80 -16.27
CA ARG A 98 16.89 -18.08 -14.85
C ARG A 98 17.48 -16.89 -14.12
N LYS A 99 18.40 -16.14 -14.77
CA LYS A 99 18.96 -14.91 -14.19
C LYS A 99 17.86 -13.86 -14.05
N CYS A 100 17.07 -13.61 -15.08
CA CYS A 100 15.95 -12.66 -15.02
C CYS A 100 14.99 -12.99 -13.86
N PHE A 101 14.54 -14.25 -13.77
CA PHE A 101 13.65 -14.73 -12.72
C PHE A 101 14.16 -14.44 -11.31
N ARG A 102 15.47 -14.62 -11.06
CA ARG A 102 16.07 -14.35 -9.74
C ARG A 102 15.98 -12.88 -9.33
N HIS A 103 16.09 -11.95 -10.27
CA HIS A 103 15.96 -10.53 -9.96
C HIS A 103 14.49 -10.20 -9.69
N ILE A 104 13.58 -10.61 -10.58
CA ILE A 104 12.16 -10.30 -10.49
C ILE A 104 11.50 -10.91 -9.24
N VAL A 105 11.88 -12.13 -8.84
CA VAL A 105 11.32 -12.74 -7.61
C VAL A 105 11.75 -11.99 -6.35
N LEU A 106 12.99 -11.48 -6.31
CA LEU A 106 13.46 -10.67 -5.18
C LEU A 106 12.69 -9.35 -5.11
N ASP A 107 12.50 -8.67 -6.25
CA ASP A 107 11.70 -7.44 -6.33
C ASP A 107 10.25 -7.67 -5.88
N TYR A 108 9.64 -8.77 -6.31
CA TYR A 108 8.27 -9.13 -5.92
C TYR A 108 8.17 -9.44 -4.42
N VAL A 109 9.07 -10.25 -3.85
CA VAL A 109 9.08 -10.57 -2.41
C VAL A 109 9.28 -9.31 -1.57
N LEU A 110 10.20 -8.43 -1.96
CA LEU A 110 10.40 -7.17 -1.26
C LEU A 110 9.14 -6.29 -1.33
N GLN A 111 8.47 -6.24 -2.48
CA GLN A 111 7.22 -5.50 -2.64
C GLN A 111 6.10 -6.07 -1.76
N VAL A 112 6.01 -7.39 -1.57
CA VAL A 112 5.07 -8.03 -0.63
C VAL A 112 5.40 -7.63 0.81
N GLN A 113 6.67 -7.79 1.22
CA GLN A 113 7.11 -7.51 2.59
C GLN A 113 6.92 -6.04 2.99
N THR A 114 7.22 -5.12 2.07
CA THR A 114 7.00 -3.68 2.29
C THR A 114 5.53 -3.33 2.40
N GLN A 115 4.64 -4.01 1.67
CA GLN A 115 3.19 -3.83 1.84
C GLN A 115 2.68 -4.38 3.18
N ASP A 116 3.19 -5.53 3.62
CA ASP A 116 2.80 -6.10 4.91
C ASP A 116 3.24 -5.19 6.08
N GLN A 117 4.39 -4.53 6.00
CA GLN A 117 4.82 -3.57 7.03
C GLN A 117 3.93 -2.32 7.10
N PHE A 118 3.36 -1.86 5.99
CA PHE A 118 2.41 -0.73 6.00
C PHE A 118 1.11 -1.06 6.75
N THR A 119 0.71 -2.34 6.82
CA THR A 119 -0.45 -2.75 7.65
C THR A 119 -0.16 -2.74 9.16
N PHE A 120 1.10 -2.75 9.58
CA PHE A 120 1.50 -2.81 10.99
C PHE A 120 2.02 -1.48 11.57
N ILE A 121 2.35 -0.47 10.75
CA ILE A 121 2.87 0.84 11.20
C ILE A 121 1.84 1.98 10.95
N ASN A 122 0.55 1.67 11.02
CA ASN A 122 -0.51 2.68 11.18
C ASN A 122 -1.63 2.12 12.07
N PRO A 123 -1.47 2.12 13.41
CA PRO A 123 -2.62 2.08 14.31
C PRO A 123 -3.45 3.36 14.23
#